data_AF-A0AAU9G5A9-F1
#
_entry.id   AF-A0AAU9G5A9-F1
#
_cell.length_a   1.000
_cell.length_b   1.000
_cell.length_c   1.000
_cell.angle_alpha   90.00
_cell.angle_beta   90.00
_cell.angle_gamma   90.00
#
_symmetry.space_group_name_H-M   'P 1'
#
loop_
_entity.id
_entity.type
_entity.pdbx_description
1 polymer ?
#
loop_
_entity_poly.entity_id
_entity_poly.type
_entity_poly.pdbx_seq_one_letter_code
_entity_poly.pdbx_strand_id
1 'polypeptide(L)'
;MTQPRAKSLAASLWHTLTQCPEEYLPLVWGYILGLSLCLLMQNCAQVFGVFYFKSFRNWRQRSFPDLSHTIVLRLRLLGNCIMIVTWGILLSGTIYTRPEYIRVWITIRGTICASNVLAKIAFTRRRFHPRDLKAHIFPLFNIFCANYLRICQERNQKRDAAVI
;
A
#
# COMPACT_ATOMS: atom_id res chain seq x y z
N MET A 1 8.31 34.40 16.85
CA MET A 1 7.36 34.21 15.74
C MET A 1 8.10 33.65 14.53
N THR A 2 8.07 32.33 14.33
CA THR A 2 8.80 31.62 13.24
C THR A 2 7.81 30.77 12.45
N GLN A 3 7.03 31.38 11.55
CA GLN A 3 5.98 30.67 10.79
C GLN A 3 5.80 31.05 9.29
N PRO A 4 6.78 31.60 8.53
CA PRO A 4 6.61 31.74 7.07
C PRO A 4 7.23 30.60 6.23
N ARG A 5 8.28 29.90 6.70
CA ARG A 5 9.01 28.90 5.86
C ARG A 5 8.24 27.59 5.61
N ALA A 6 7.44 27.13 6.57
CA ALA A 6 6.72 25.85 6.45
C ALA A 6 5.59 25.91 5.39
N LYS A 7 4.94 27.06 5.22
CA LYS A 7 3.89 27.25 4.21
C LYS A 7 4.44 27.24 2.79
N SER A 8 5.64 27.82 2.60
CA SER A 8 6.35 27.83 1.31
C SER A 8 6.79 26.44 0.87
N LEU A 9 7.33 25.63 1.79
CA LEU A 9 7.76 24.26 1.50
C LEU A 9 6.58 23.34 1.16
N ALA A 10 5.46 23.46 1.90
CA ALA A 10 4.25 22.70 1.63
C ALA A 10 3.63 23.07 0.28
N ALA A 11 3.60 24.37 -0.07
CA ALA A 11 3.10 24.84 -1.36
C ALA A 11 4.01 24.41 -2.52
N SER A 12 5.33 24.47 -2.35
CA SER A 12 6.29 23.99 -3.35
C SER A 12 6.16 22.48 -3.56
N LEU A 13 6.11 21.70 -2.47
CA LEU A 13 5.89 20.27 -2.55
C LEU A 13 4.55 19.97 -3.24
N TRP A 14 3.49 20.71 -2.91
CA TRP A 14 2.19 20.59 -3.57
C TRP A 14 2.25 20.92 -5.08
N HIS A 15 3.07 21.89 -5.48
CA HIS A 15 3.23 22.24 -6.88
C HIS A 15 4.00 21.17 -7.66
N THR A 16 5.07 20.62 -7.08
CA THR A 16 5.82 19.49 -7.64
C THR A 16 4.98 18.21 -7.66
N LEU A 17 4.10 18.04 -6.65
CA LEU A 17 3.12 16.96 -6.54
C LEU A 17 2.03 17.01 -7.60
N THR A 18 1.66 18.22 -8.04
CA THR A 18 0.56 18.44 -8.98
C THR A 18 1.03 18.56 -10.42
N GLN A 19 2.30 18.89 -10.64
CA GLN A 19 2.94 18.68 -11.93
C GLN A 19 3.13 17.19 -12.16
N CYS A 20 2.61 16.67 -13.28
CA CYS A 20 2.84 15.32 -13.72
C CYS A 20 3.80 15.36 -14.92
N PRO A 21 5.12 15.27 -14.70
CA PRO A 21 6.05 14.99 -15.79
C PRO A 21 5.83 13.54 -16.23
N GLU A 22 5.53 13.33 -17.50
CA GLU A 22 5.25 12.01 -18.07
C GLU A 22 6.42 11.02 -17.83
N GLU A 23 7.63 11.54 -17.62
CA GLU A 23 8.85 10.80 -17.30
C GLU A 23 8.77 9.94 -16.02
N TYR A 24 7.96 10.31 -15.03
CA TYR A 24 7.86 9.55 -13.77
C TYR A 24 6.83 8.42 -13.81
N LEU A 25 5.99 8.37 -14.83
CA LEU A 25 4.96 7.34 -14.98
C LEU A 25 5.52 5.90 -15.02
N PRO A 26 6.58 5.57 -15.79
CA PRO A 26 7.18 4.23 -15.77
C PRO A 26 7.79 3.87 -14.40
N LEU A 27 8.31 4.87 -13.67
CA LEU A 27 8.90 4.66 -12.35
C LEU A 27 7.82 4.27 -11.32
N VAL A 28 6.69 4.97 -11.33
CA VAL A 28 5.55 4.68 -10.44
C VAL A 28 4.92 3.33 -10.81
N TRP A 29 4.80 3.03 -12.10
CA TRP A 29 4.31 1.73 -12.57
C TRP A 29 5.22 0.58 -12.13
N GLY A 30 6.54 0.72 -12.32
CA GLY A 30 7.54 -0.26 -11.89
C GLY A 30 7.54 -0.46 -10.37
N TYR A 31 7.36 0.61 -9.59
CA TYR A 31 7.23 0.52 -8.13
C TYR A 31 6.00 -0.30 -7.71
N ILE A 32 4.85 -0.08 -8.34
CA ILE A 32 3.62 -0.82 -8.05
C ILE A 32 3.76 -2.28 -8.42
N LEU A 33 4.34 -2.56 -9.59
CA LEU A 33 4.59 -3.92 -10.07
C LEU A 33 5.54 -4.68 -9.13
N GLY A 34 6.66 -4.07 -8.78
CA GLY A 34 7.63 -4.65 -7.85
C GLY A 34 7.01 -4.93 -6.48
N LEU A 35 6.21 -4.01 -5.95
CA LEU A 35 5.51 -4.23 -4.68
C LEU A 35 4.48 -5.34 -4.74
N SER A 36 3.77 -5.47 -5.85
CA SER A 36 2.78 -6.54 -6.04
C SER A 36 3.46 -7.90 -6.04
N LEU A 37 4.58 -8.03 -6.75
CA LEU A 37 5.39 -9.25 -6.78
C LEU A 37 5.96 -9.59 -5.40
N CYS A 38 6.61 -8.64 -4.73
CA CYS A 38 7.18 -8.90 -3.40
C CYS A 38 6.12 -9.34 -2.39
N LEU A 39 4.94 -8.71 -2.40
CA LEU A 39 3.86 -9.07 -1.49
C LEU A 39 3.20 -10.39 -1.86
N LEU A 40 3.02 -10.68 -3.15
CA LEU A 40 2.54 -11.98 -3.59
C LEU A 40 3.50 -13.09 -3.14
N MET A 41 4.80 -12.93 -3.39
CA MET A 41 5.83 -13.87 -2.94
C MET A 41 5.83 -14.05 -1.41
N GLN A 42 5.72 -12.96 -0.65
CA GLN A 42 5.67 -13.02 0.81
C GLN A 42 4.43 -13.80 1.30
N ASN A 43 3.25 -13.55 0.73
CA ASN A 43 2.04 -14.26 1.12
C ASN A 43 2.10 -15.74 0.71
N CYS A 44 2.58 -16.05 -0.49
CA CYS A 44 2.82 -17.42 -0.95
C CYS A 44 3.79 -18.15 -0.01
N ALA A 45 4.92 -17.53 0.35
CA ALA A 45 5.89 -18.12 1.28
C ALA A 45 5.29 -18.41 2.66
N GLN A 46 4.39 -17.54 3.16
CA GLN A 46 3.70 -17.79 4.42
C GLN A 46 2.71 -18.95 4.34
N VAL A 47 1.95 -19.05 3.24
CA VAL A 47 1.02 -20.15 3.02
C VAL A 47 1.77 -21.47 2.86
N PHE A 48 2.74 -21.53 1.95
CA PHE A 48 3.58 -22.70 1.73
C PHE A 48 4.40 -23.11 2.95
N GLY A 49 4.92 -22.14 3.72
CA GLY A 49 5.65 -22.41 4.96
C GLY A 49 4.82 -23.16 6.00
N VAL A 50 3.51 -22.87 6.07
CA VAL A 50 2.59 -23.58 6.96
C VAL A 50 2.26 -24.97 6.41
N PHE A 51 2.00 -25.10 5.09
CA PHE A 51 1.65 -26.38 4.48
C PHE A 51 2.81 -27.38 4.45
N TYR A 52 4.01 -26.96 4.04
CA TYR A 52 5.14 -27.87 3.82
C TYR A 52 6.02 -28.06 5.05
N PHE A 53 6.32 -26.99 5.78
CA PHE A 53 7.31 -27.04 6.86
C PHE A 53 6.68 -27.10 8.25
N LYS A 54 5.36 -26.97 8.37
CA LYS A 54 4.62 -26.82 9.64
C LYS A 54 5.30 -25.81 10.59
N SER A 55 6.04 -24.84 10.03
CA SER A 55 6.93 -23.99 10.78
C SER A 55 6.19 -22.71 11.16
N PHE A 56 5.62 -22.73 12.36
CA PHE A 56 4.93 -21.57 12.95
C PHE A 56 5.90 -20.54 13.54
N ARG A 57 7.22 -20.80 13.48
CA ARG A 57 8.24 -20.05 14.25
C ARG A 57 8.33 -18.57 13.88
N ASN A 58 7.98 -18.21 12.64
CA ASN A 58 7.97 -16.81 12.19
C ASN A 58 6.62 -16.10 12.41
N TRP A 59 5.60 -16.83 12.85
CA TRP A 59 4.28 -16.27 13.09
C TRP A 59 4.27 -15.70 14.50
N ARG A 60 4.63 -14.42 14.62
CA ARG A 60 4.61 -13.68 15.89
C ARG A 60 3.31 -13.98 16.64
N GLN A 61 3.42 -14.67 17.77
CA GLN A 61 2.29 -14.96 18.65
C GLN A 61 1.74 -13.63 19.15
N ARG A 62 0.66 -13.16 18.54
CA ARG A 62 -0.22 -12.21 19.19
C ARG A 62 -1.21 -13.08 19.92
N SER A 63 -0.99 -13.26 21.22
CA SER A 63 -1.93 -13.95 22.10
C SER A 63 -3.16 -13.07 22.21
N PHE A 64 -4.23 -13.48 21.54
CA PHE A 64 -5.56 -13.01 21.87
C PHE A 64 -6.04 -13.92 23.01
N PRO A 65 -6.23 -13.41 24.24
CA PRO A 65 -6.52 -14.24 25.40
C PRO A 65 -7.79 -15.09 25.23
N ASP A 66 -8.74 -14.62 24.40
CA ASP A 66 -10.03 -15.29 24.19
C ASP A 66 -10.11 -16.17 22.94
N LEU A 67 -9.08 -16.23 22.08
CA LEU A 67 -9.12 -17.02 20.85
C LEU A 67 -8.15 -18.19 20.88
N SER A 68 -8.68 -19.39 20.62
CA SER A 68 -7.86 -20.59 20.39
C SER A 68 -6.84 -20.37 19.28
N HIS A 69 -5.60 -20.80 19.52
CA HIS A 69 -4.48 -20.70 18.58
C HIS A 69 -4.82 -21.26 17.18
N THR A 70 -5.60 -22.33 17.13
CA THR A 70 -6.07 -22.97 15.89
C THR A 70 -6.97 -22.04 15.07
N ILE A 71 -7.85 -21.27 15.72
CA ILE A 71 -8.75 -20.33 15.05
C ILE A 71 -7.96 -19.15 14.49
N VAL A 72 -7.02 -18.61 15.27
CA VAL A 72 -6.14 -17.51 14.83
C VAL A 72 -5.30 -17.92 13.63
N LEU A 73 -4.81 -19.16 13.61
CA LEU A 73 -4.05 -19.70 12.48
C LEU A 73 -4.91 -19.80 11.21
N ARG A 74 -6.12 -20.36 11.31
CA ARG A 74 -7.06 -20.50 10.19
C ARG A 74 -7.45 -19.15 9.61
N LEU A 75 -7.77 -18.16 10.45
CA LEU A 75 -8.13 -16.81 10.02
C LEU A 75 -6.96 -16.12 9.28
N ARG A 76 -5.73 -16.29 9.75
CA ARG A 76 -4.54 -15.74 9.08
C ARG A 76 -4.25 -16.42 7.76
N LEU A 77 -4.39 -17.75 7.67
CA LEU A 77 -4.27 -18.48 6.41
C LEU A 77 -5.32 -18.01 5.40
N LEU A 78 -6.57 -17.90 5.84
CA LEU A 78 -7.66 -17.37 5.02
C LEU A 78 -7.35 -15.94 4.53
N GLY A 79 -6.90 -15.08 5.45
CA GLY A 79 -6.45 -13.73 5.12
C GLY A 79 -5.34 -13.72 4.07
N ASN A 80 -4.30 -14.56 4.24
CA ASN A 80 -3.21 -14.66 3.27
C ASN A 80 -3.68 -15.20 1.90
N CYS A 81 -4.58 -16.18 1.86
CA CYS A 81 -5.16 -16.66 0.61
C CYS A 81 -5.94 -15.58 -0.13
N ILE A 82 -6.78 -14.82 0.60
CA ILE A 82 -7.48 -13.65 0.05
C ILE A 82 -6.45 -12.66 -0.49
N MET A 83 -5.41 -12.33 0.29
CA MET A 83 -4.36 -11.42 -0.15
C MET A 83 -3.64 -11.93 -1.40
N ILE A 84 -3.36 -13.22 -1.56
CA ILE A 84 -2.75 -13.80 -2.78
C ILE A 84 -3.64 -13.54 -4.00
N VAL A 85 -4.94 -13.84 -3.92
CA VAL A 85 -5.88 -13.58 -5.02
C VAL A 85 -5.92 -12.09 -5.35
N THR A 86 -6.00 -11.26 -4.31
CA THR A 86 -6.01 -9.80 -4.37
C THR A 86 -4.73 -9.24 -5.02
N TRP A 87 -3.54 -9.71 -4.67
CA TRP A 87 -2.28 -9.33 -5.33
C TRP A 87 -2.13 -9.92 -6.73
N GLY A 88 -2.65 -11.12 -6.99
CA GLY A 88 -2.64 -11.75 -8.31
C GLY A 88 -3.50 -10.97 -9.31
N ILE A 89 -4.69 -10.54 -8.90
CA ILE A 89 -5.55 -9.63 -9.67
C ILE A 89 -4.86 -8.28 -9.87
N LEU A 90 -4.09 -7.80 -8.89
CA LEU A 90 -3.35 -6.54 -9.03
C LEU A 90 -2.21 -6.66 -10.03
N LEU A 91 -1.49 -7.77 -10.00
CA LEU A 91 -0.40 -8.06 -10.94
C LEU A 91 -0.96 -8.21 -12.36
N SER A 92 -2.04 -8.98 -12.52
CA SER A 92 -2.69 -9.13 -13.82
C SER A 92 -3.26 -7.80 -14.30
N GLY A 93 -3.90 -7.01 -13.42
CA GLY A 93 -4.32 -5.66 -13.74
C GLY A 93 -3.14 -4.78 -14.17
N THR A 94 -2.03 -4.80 -13.45
CA THR A 94 -0.88 -3.96 -13.81
C THR A 94 -0.28 -4.34 -15.18
N ILE A 95 -0.31 -5.63 -15.53
CA ILE A 95 0.18 -6.17 -16.81
C ILE A 95 -0.82 -5.92 -17.96
N TYR A 96 -2.12 -6.11 -17.71
CA TYR A 96 -3.15 -6.18 -18.76
C TYR A 96 -4.10 -4.98 -18.80
N THR A 97 -4.24 -4.21 -17.71
CA THR A 97 -5.20 -3.10 -17.64
C THR A 97 -4.59 -1.74 -17.93
N ARG A 98 -5.45 -0.90 -18.52
CA ARG A 98 -5.25 0.54 -18.65
C ARG A 98 -5.01 1.17 -17.28
N PRO A 99 -4.26 2.28 -17.20
CA PRO A 99 -3.85 2.90 -15.93
C PRO A 99 -5.02 3.27 -15.00
N GLU A 100 -6.26 3.28 -15.51
CA GLU A 100 -7.50 3.61 -14.80
C GLU A 100 -7.74 2.75 -13.55
N TYR A 101 -7.37 1.46 -13.60
CA TYR A 101 -7.56 0.53 -12.48
C TYR A 101 -6.50 0.65 -11.39
N ILE A 102 -5.35 1.27 -11.71
CA ILE A 102 -4.26 1.48 -10.76
C ILE A 102 -4.70 2.44 -9.64
N ARG A 103 -5.57 3.41 -9.95
CA ARG A 103 -6.05 4.44 -9.03
C ARG A 103 -6.92 3.89 -7.90
N VAL A 104 -7.92 3.08 -8.24
CA VAL A 104 -8.80 2.42 -7.27
C VAL A 104 -7.95 1.58 -6.32
N TRP A 105 -6.94 0.93 -6.87
CA TRP A 105 -6.06 0.06 -6.13
C TRP A 105 -5.16 0.75 -5.12
N ILE A 106 -4.47 1.81 -5.53
CA ILE A 106 -3.62 2.53 -4.58
C ILE A 106 -4.47 3.18 -3.47
N THR A 107 -5.72 3.56 -3.79
CA THR A 107 -6.68 4.03 -2.79
C THR A 107 -7.02 2.94 -1.77
N ILE A 108 -7.38 1.74 -2.21
CA ILE A 108 -7.65 0.59 -1.33
C ILE A 108 -6.43 0.25 -0.47
N ARG A 109 -5.23 0.28 -1.05
CA ARG A 109 -4.00 -0.01 -0.30
C ARG A 109 -3.69 1.10 0.71
N GLY A 110 -3.90 2.36 0.32
CA GLY A 110 -3.79 3.52 1.20
C GLY A 110 -4.72 3.38 2.40
N THR A 111 -5.98 2.98 2.19
CA THR A 111 -6.96 2.79 3.26
C THR A 111 -6.65 1.59 4.15
N ILE A 112 -6.21 0.45 3.59
CA ILE A 112 -5.78 -0.73 4.39
C ILE A 112 -4.53 -0.41 5.23
N CYS A 113 -3.57 0.32 4.67
CA CYS A 113 -2.39 0.72 5.42
C CYS A 113 -2.74 1.77 6.49
N ALA A 114 -3.61 2.73 6.17
CA ALA A 114 -4.08 3.72 7.13
C ALA A 114 -4.88 3.07 8.27
N SER A 115 -5.78 2.12 7.98
CA SER A 115 -6.54 1.41 9.00
C SER A 115 -5.65 0.55 9.90
N ASN A 116 -4.62 -0.10 9.34
CA ASN A 116 -3.61 -0.81 10.13
C ASN A 116 -2.82 0.13 11.05
N VAL A 117 -2.47 1.32 10.58
CA VAL A 117 -1.80 2.34 11.39
C VAL A 117 -2.73 2.85 12.50
N LEU A 118 -3.98 3.19 12.18
CA LEU A 118 -4.98 3.65 13.13
C LEU A 118 -5.27 2.59 14.20
N ALA A 119 -5.45 1.33 13.80
CA ALA A 119 -5.59 0.21 14.73
C ALA A 119 -4.36 0.10 15.63
N LYS A 120 -3.16 0.20 15.07
CA LYS A 120 -1.92 0.13 15.85
C LYS A 120 -1.78 1.29 16.83
N ILE A 121 -2.19 2.50 16.47
CA ILE A 121 -2.24 3.67 17.37
C ILE A 121 -3.28 3.43 18.48
N ALA A 122 -4.47 2.95 18.13
CA ALA A 122 -5.55 2.68 19.08
C ALA A 122 -5.17 1.58 20.10
N PHE A 123 -4.50 0.51 19.64
CA PHE A 123 -4.08 -0.61 20.50
C PHE A 123 -2.75 -0.35 21.23
N THR A 124 -1.86 0.51 20.72
CA THR A 124 -0.54 0.74 21.31
C THR A 124 -0.53 2.06 22.09
N ARG A 125 -1.07 2.04 23.32
CA ARG A 125 -1.28 3.27 24.09
C ARG A 125 -0.02 4.00 24.58
N ARG A 126 1.21 3.43 24.53
CA ARG A 126 2.37 4.06 25.23
C ARG A 126 3.82 3.92 24.72
N ARG A 127 4.17 3.26 23.60
CA ARG A 127 5.56 3.32 23.10
C ARG A 127 5.63 3.27 21.58
N PHE A 128 5.87 4.42 20.95
CA PHE A 128 6.24 4.52 19.54
C PHE A 128 7.72 4.17 19.39
N HIS A 129 8.04 3.06 18.73
CA HIS A 129 9.42 2.77 18.35
C HIS A 129 9.71 3.35 16.96
N PRO A 130 10.91 3.89 16.68
CA PRO A 130 11.29 4.35 15.33
C PRO A 130 11.17 3.27 14.24
N ARG A 131 11.19 1.97 14.58
CA ARG A 131 10.85 0.89 13.63
C ARG A 131 9.41 0.97 13.12
N ASP A 132 8.50 1.53 13.90
CA ASP A 132 7.11 1.74 13.52
C ASP A 132 6.93 2.95 12.59
N LEU A 133 7.92 3.85 12.51
CA LEU A 133 7.91 5.00 11.60
C LEU A 133 7.92 4.55 10.13
N LYS A 134 8.64 3.47 9.80
CA LYS A 134 8.62 2.85 8.46
C LYS A 134 7.21 2.40 8.07
N ALA A 135 6.42 1.92 9.04
CA ALA A 135 5.04 1.52 8.82
C ALA A 135 4.09 2.72 8.57
N HIS A 136 4.55 3.96 8.82
CA HIS A 136 3.79 5.19 8.56
C HIS A 136 4.23 5.86 7.24
N ILE A 137 5.53 5.85 6.95
CA ILE A 137 6.11 6.42 5.71
C ILE A 137 5.57 5.66 4.48
N PHE A 138 5.48 4.34 4.58
CA PHE A 138 5.04 3.49 3.46
C PHE A 138 3.58 3.72 3.01
N PRO A 139 2.57 3.81 3.91
CA PRO A 139 1.22 4.24 3.55
C PRO A 139 1.17 5.62 2.90
N LEU A 140 1.90 6.58 3.45
CA LEU A 140 1.91 7.96 2.94
C LEU A 140 2.51 8.00 1.53
N PHE A 141 3.58 7.25 1.28
CA PHE A 141 4.17 7.12 -0.04
C PHE A 141 3.23 6.42 -1.04
N ASN A 142 2.47 5.41 -0.59
CA ASN A 142 1.46 4.80 -1.46
C ASN A 142 0.35 5.81 -1.80
N ILE A 143 -0.22 6.52 -0.81
CA ILE A 143 -1.23 7.55 -1.06
C ILE A 143 -0.69 8.65 -2.00
N PHE A 144 0.58 9.02 -1.84
CA PHE A 144 1.29 9.93 -2.73
C PHE A 144 1.29 9.41 -4.18
N CYS A 145 1.72 8.17 -4.42
CA CYS A 145 1.72 7.57 -5.75
C CYS A 145 0.29 7.47 -6.34
N ALA A 146 -0.72 7.23 -5.49
CA ALA A 146 -2.13 7.21 -5.88
C ALA A 146 -2.58 8.54 -6.47
N ASN A 147 -2.31 9.60 -5.70
CA ASN A 147 -2.71 10.95 -6.04
C ASN A 147 -1.94 11.45 -7.25
N TYR A 148 -0.66 11.09 -7.37
CA TYR A 148 0.15 11.40 -8.55
C TYR A 148 -0.47 10.81 -9.82
N LEU A 149 -0.71 9.48 -9.84
CA LEU A 149 -1.31 8.80 -10.99
C LEU A 149 -2.70 9.36 -11.33
N ARG A 150 -3.52 9.64 -10.30
CA ARG A 150 -4.83 10.30 -10.46
C ARG A 150 -4.71 11.61 -11.24
N ILE A 151 -3.80 12.49 -10.83
CA ILE A 151 -3.66 13.82 -11.43
C ILE A 151 -3.16 13.71 -12.88
N CYS A 152 -2.22 12.78 -13.14
CA CYS A 152 -1.75 12.50 -14.50
C CYS A 152 -2.90 12.07 -15.43
N GLN A 153 -3.74 11.15 -14.98
CA GLN A 153 -4.87 10.66 -15.78
C GLN A 153 -5.90 11.74 -16.06
N GLU A 154 -6.28 12.52 -15.04
CA GLU A 154 -7.22 13.63 -15.19
C GLU A 154 -6.70 14.69 -16.19
N ARG A 155 -5.38 14.91 -16.25
CA ARG A 155 -4.77 15.80 -17.25
C ARG A 155 -4.80 15.22 -18.65
N ASN A 156 -4.47 13.94 -18.82
CA ASN A 156 -4.48 13.29 -20.13
C ASN A 156 -5.90 13.26 -20.71
N GLN A 157 -6.90 12.90 -19.89
CA GLN A 157 -8.29 12.92 -20.31
C GLN A 157 -8.78 14.32 -20.74
N LYS A 158 -8.31 15.38 -20.06
CA LYS A 158 -8.62 16.77 -20.46
C LYS A 158 -7.92 17.20 -21.74
N ARG A 159 -6.70 16.73 -22.02
CA ARG A 159 -6.02 16.99 -23.30
C ARG A 159 -6.78 16.33 -24.44
N ASP A 160 -7.17 15.06 -24.29
CA ASP A 160 -7.88 14.32 -25.32
C ASP A 160 -9.25 14.96 -25.64
N ALA A 161 -9.94 15.50 -24.63
CA ALA A 161 -11.19 16.22 -24.80
C ALA A 161 -11.06 17.61 -25.46
N ALA A 162 -9.86 18.19 -25.48
CA ALA A 162 -9.60 19.51 -26.09
C ALA A 162 -9.14 19.41 -27.55
N VAL A 163 -8.85 18.21 -28.04
CA VAL A 163 -8.41 17.93 -29.41
C VAL A 163 -9.59 17.56 -30.33
N ILE A 164 -10.78 17.34 -29.77
CA ILE A 164 -12.05 17.05 -30.47
C ILE A 164 -12.85 18.33 -30.61
#